data_AF-A0A2L2LBZ1-F1
#
_entry.id   AF-A0A2L2LBZ1-F1
#
_cell.length_a   1.000
_cell.length_b   1.000
_cell.length_c   1.000
_cell.angle_alpha   90.00
_cell.angle_beta   90.00
_cell.angle_gamma   90.00
#
_symmetry.space_group_name_H-M   'P 1'
#
loop_
_entity.id
_entity.type
_entity.pdbx_description
1 polymer ?
#
loop_
_entity_poly.entity_id
_entity_poly.type
_entity_poly.pdbx_seq_one_letter_code
_entity_poly.pdbx_strand_id
1 'polypeptide(L)'
;MASTATYQCKECKNPFEARTADRARGWALFCSKSCKAVKQTKRRSRKSSYPRHDGRSPMKFKVCACCGEAAVNGIHTITGIEWLCQHHLYDNEHPFSGDGLGQW
;
A
#
# COMPACT_ATOMS: atom_id res chain seq x y z
N MET A 1 -28.41 -30.24 -10.43
CA MET A 1 -29.04 -29.76 -9.18
C MET A 1 -27.93 -29.44 -8.19
N ALA A 2 -27.89 -28.23 -7.61
CA ALA A 2 -26.89 -27.94 -6.59
C ALA A 2 -27.38 -28.51 -5.26
N SER A 3 -26.66 -29.49 -4.72
CA SER A 3 -26.93 -30.07 -3.40
C SER A 3 -26.70 -29.01 -2.32
N THR A 4 -27.74 -28.73 -1.54
CA THR A 4 -27.69 -27.95 -0.31
C THR A 4 -27.71 -28.91 0.88
N ALA A 5 -26.95 -28.59 1.92
CA ALA A 5 -26.92 -29.36 3.15
C ALA A 5 -26.86 -28.41 4.36
N THR A 6 -27.23 -28.92 5.53
CA THR A 6 -27.18 -28.19 6.79
C THR A 6 -25.78 -28.24 7.37
N TYR A 7 -25.21 -27.07 7.67
CA TYR A 7 -23.88 -26.92 8.24
C TYR A 7 -23.90 -26.05 9.48
N GLN A 8 -22.91 -26.21 10.36
CA GLN A 8 -22.73 -25.38 11.54
C GLN A 8 -21.86 -24.16 11.24
N CYS A 9 -22.29 -23.00 11.72
CA CYS A 9 -21.53 -21.76 11.64
C CYS A 9 -20.25 -21.84 12.50
N LYS A 10 -19.11 -21.42 11.96
CA LYS A 10 -17.84 -21.42 12.70
C LYS A 10 -17.74 -20.40 13.84
N GLU A 11 -18.71 -19.48 13.98
CA GLU A 11 -18.72 -18.44 15.01
C GLU A 11 -19.84 -18.66 16.04
N CYS A 12 -21.10 -18.67 15.59
CA CYS A 12 -22.26 -18.84 16.49
C CYS A 12 -22.71 -20.29 16.67
N LYS A 13 -22.14 -21.26 15.93
CA LYS A 13 -22.52 -22.68 15.94
C LYS A 13 -23.96 -23.00 15.52
N ASN A 14 -24.75 -22.01 15.14
CA ASN A 14 -26.10 -22.23 14.64
C ASN A 14 -26.09 -23.03 13.32
N PRO A 15 -27.05 -23.95 13.14
CA PRO A 15 -27.23 -24.65 11.87
C PRO A 15 -27.75 -23.67 10.80
N PHE A 16 -27.22 -23.77 9.59
CA PHE A 16 -27.67 -23.00 8.43
C PHE A 16 -27.54 -23.84 7.15
N GLU A 17 -28.38 -23.55 6.17
CA GLU A 17 -28.33 -24.23 4.87
C GLU A 17 -27.31 -23.57 3.95
N ALA A 18 -26.45 -24.38 3.33
CA ALA A 18 -25.49 -23.92 2.36
C ALA A 18 -25.27 -24.96 1.25
N ARG A 19 -24.83 -24.49 0.08
CA ARG A 19 -24.49 -25.39 -1.03
C ARG A 19 -23.21 -26.16 -0.69
N THR A 20 -23.22 -27.46 -0.96
CA THR A 20 -22.05 -28.33 -0.72
C THR A 20 -20.82 -27.84 -1.47
N ALA A 21 -20.99 -27.29 -2.68
CA ALA A 21 -19.92 -26.70 -3.47
C ALA A 21 -19.27 -25.47 -2.79
N ASP A 22 -20.08 -24.57 -2.23
CA ASP A 22 -19.57 -23.40 -1.51
C ASP A 22 -18.85 -23.79 -0.22
N ARG A 23 -19.25 -24.92 0.39
CA ARG A 23 -18.57 -25.45 1.57
C ARG A 23 -17.23 -26.09 1.22
N ALA A 24 -17.15 -26.85 0.13
CA ALA A 24 -15.92 -27.45 -0.37
C ALA A 24 -14.85 -26.39 -0.72
N ARG A 25 -15.30 -25.24 -1.27
CA ARG A 25 -14.44 -24.08 -1.56
C ARG A 25 -14.07 -23.25 -0.32
N GLY A 26 -14.69 -23.51 0.83
CA GLY A 26 -14.50 -22.72 2.05
C GLY A 26 -15.17 -21.34 2.04
N TRP A 27 -16.16 -21.11 1.18
CA TRP A 27 -16.89 -19.84 1.07
C TRP A 27 -18.08 -19.77 2.06
N ALA A 28 -18.83 -20.86 2.22
CA ALA A 28 -19.96 -20.96 3.14
C ALA A 28 -19.52 -21.42 4.55
N LEU A 29 -18.71 -20.60 5.23
CA LEU A 29 -18.21 -20.89 6.58
C LEU A 29 -19.05 -20.31 7.73
N PHE A 30 -19.87 -19.31 7.42
CA PHE A 30 -20.63 -18.53 8.39
C PHE A 30 -22.08 -18.41 7.92
N CYS A 31 -23.02 -18.41 8.87
CA CYS A 31 -24.44 -18.25 8.56
C CYS A 31 -24.79 -16.83 8.06
N SER A 32 -24.00 -15.81 8.43
CA SER A 32 -24.27 -14.42 8.10
C SER A 32 -23.01 -13.60 7.87
N LYS A 33 -23.15 -12.48 7.14
CA LYS A 33 -22.09 -11.47 6.97
C LYS A 33 -21.61 -10.92 8.32
N SER A 34 -22.52 -10.77 9.29
CA SER A 34 -22.19 -10.32 10.65
C SER A 34 -21.27 -11.30 11.37
N CYS A 35 -21.55 -12.62 11.31
CA CYS A 35 -20.68 -13.64 11.92
C CYS A 35 -19.27 -13.65 11.31
N LYS A 36 -19.17 -13.43 9.99
CA LYS A 36 -17.87 -13.31 9.31
C LYS A 36 -17.11 -12.07 9.80
N ALA A 37 -17.78 -10.94 9.94
CA ALA A 37 -17.18 -9.68 10.41
C ALA A 37 -16.66 -9.80 11.86
N VAL A 38 -17.42 -10.40 12.78
CA VAL A 38 -17.00 -10.62 14.18
C VAL A 38 -15.72 -11.45 14.24
N LYS A 39 -15.62 -12.52 13.44
CA LYS A 39 -14.39 -13.32 13.41
C LYS A 39 -13.21 -12.54 12.83
N GLN A 40 -13.46 -11.67 11.85
CA GLN A 40 -12.43 -10.83 11.26
C GLN A 40 -11.93 -9.76 12.24
N THR A 41 -12.82 -9.13 13.02
CA THR A 41 -12.43 -8.16 14.05
C THR A 41 -11.64 -8.81 15.17
N LYS A 42 -12.05 -9.99 15.66
CA LYS A 42 -11.28 -10.79 16.65
C LYS A 42 -9.86 -11.13 16.18
N ARG A 43 -9.67 -11.42 14.88
CA ARG A 43 -8.33 -11.66 14.30
C ARG A 43 -7.50 -10.38 14.20
N ARG A 44 -8.15 -9.26 13.85
CA ARG A 44 -7.47 -7.98 13.63
C ARG A 44 -7.13 -7.26 14.94
N SER A 45 -7.93 -7.43 16.00
CA SER A 45 -7.69 -6.77 17.29
C SER A 45 -6.38 -7.18 17.96
N ARG A 46 -5.80 -8.34 17.61
CA ARG A 46 -4.48 -8.78 18.08
C ARG A 46 -3.29 -8.24 17.26
N LYS A 47 -3.57 -7.50 16.17
CA LYS A 47 -2.57 -7.04 15.18
C LYS A 47 -2.72 -5.54 14.91
N SER A 48 -2.71 -4.73 15.94
CA SER A 48 -2.69 -3.26 15.76
C SER A 48 -2.04 -2.55 16.94
N SER A 49 -0.79 -2.89 17.25
CA SER A 49 0.11 -1.91 17.89
C SER A 49 0.74 -0.98 16.86
N TYR A 50 0.54 -1.24 15.57
CA TYR A 50 0.97 -0.37 14.48
C TYR A 50 -0.18 0.61 14.17
N PRO A 51 0.09 1.93 14.19
CA PRO A 51 -0.87 2.93 13.75
C PRO A 51 -1.37 2.61 12.35
N ARG A 52 -2.66 2.84 12.10
CA ARG A 52 -3.17 2.83 10.73
C ARG A 52 -2.54 4.02 10.02
N HIS A 53 -1.70 3.76 9.02
CA HIS A 53 -1.21 4.81 8.11
C HIS A 53 -2.43 5.41 7.39
N ASP A 54 -2.80 6.61 7.80
CA ASP A 54 -3.84 7.50 7.31
C ASP A 54 -3.49 8.11 5.95
N GLY A 55 -2.92 7.31 5.04
CA GLY A 55 -2.46 7.78 3.72
C GLY A 55 -1.29 8.79 3.78
N ARG A 56 -1.03 9.40 4.93
CA ARG A 56 0.13 10.22 5.22
C ARG A 56 1.19 9.35 5.88
N SER A 57 1.70 8.37 5.12
CA SER A 57 3.02 7.85 5.48
C SER A 57 3.96 9.05 5.60
N PRO A 58 4.79 9.15 6.65
CA PRO A 58 5.88 10.10 6.64
C PRO A 58 6.74 9.66 5.48
N MET A 59 6.59 10.33 4.33
CA MET A 59 7.58 10.21 3.28
C MET A 59 8.88 10.51 4.00
N LYS A 60 9.77 9.52 4.10
CA LYS A 60 11.17 9.73 4.48
C LYS A 60 11.56 10.95 3.68
N PHE A 61 11.69 12.09 4.35
CA PHE A 61 11.68 13.40 3.71
C PHE A 61 12.93 13.41 2.85
N LYS A 62 12.74 13.15 1.56
CA LYS A 62 13.79 13.22 0.58
C LYS A 62 14.16 14.68 0.53
N VAL A 63 15.40 14.96 0.89
CA VAL A 63 15.93 16.32 0.89
C VAL A 63 16.63 16.58 -0.43
N CYS A 64 16.63 17.85 -0.84
CA CYS A 64 17.33 18.28 -2.03
C CYS A 64 18.83 18.02 -1.86
N ALA A 65 19.45 17.37 -2.84
CA ALA A 65 20.88 17.12 -2.85
C ALA A 65 21.71 18.43 -2.82
N CYS A 66 21.18 19.52 -3.37
CA CYS A 66 21.88 20.80 -3.47
C CYS A 66 21.73 21.71 -2.24
N CYS A 67 20.57 21.72 -1.56
CA CYS A 67 20.31 22.66 -0.45
C CYS A 67 19.70 22.06 0.82
N GLY A 68 19.37 20.78 0.83
CA GLY A 68 18.78 20.13 2.01
C GLY A 68 17.29 20.44 2.26
N GLU A 69 16.65 21.28 1.44
CA GLU A 69 15.20 21.54 1.54
C GLU A 69 14.35 20.34 1.12
N ALA A 70 13.04 20.38 1.37
CA ALA A 70 12.12 19.32 0.97
C ALA A 70 12.14 19.12 -0.57
N ALA A 71 12.52 17.93 -1.02
CA ALA A 71 12.50 17.60 -2.43
C ALA A 71 11.07 17.37 -2.93
N VAL A 72 10.78 17.89 -4.12
CA VAL A 72 9.47 17.74 -4.77
C VAL A 72 9.49 16.63 -5.81
N ASN A 73 10.63 16.38 -6.45
CA ASN A 73 10.83 15.35 -7.47
C ASN A 73 12.26 14.81 -7.44
N GLY A 74 12.50 13.70 -8.13
CA GLY A 74 13.85 13.14 -8.31
C GLY A 74 14.18 12.95 -9.79
N ILE A 75 15.43 13.17 -10.15
CA ILE A 75 15.97 12.94 -11.50
C ILE A 75 16.82 11.66 -11.45
N HIS A 76 16.69 10.82 -12.47
CA HIS A 76 17.56 9.66 -12.65
C HIS A 76 18.91 10.10 -13.22
N THR A 77 19.99 9.85 -12.50
CA THR A 77 21.37 10.06 -12.94
C THR A 77 22.10 8.71 -13.07
N ILE A 78 23.32 8.75 -13.61
CA ILE A 78 24.13 7.54 -13.84
C ILE A 78 24.46 6.84 -12.50
N THR A 79 24.51 7.59 -11.41
CA THR A 79 24.86 7.10 -10.06
C THR A 79 23.64 6.79 -9.18
N GLY A 80 22.40 7.11 -9.63
CA GLY A 80 21.20 6.83 -8.85
C GLY A 80 20.04 7.79 -9.11
N ILE A 81 19.24 8.05 -8.07
CA ILE A 81 18.15 9.03 -8.12
C ILE A 81 18.51 10.18 -7.20
N GLU A 82 18.71 11.36 -7.77
CA GLU A 82 18.96 12.59 -7.02
C GLU A 82 17.64 13.32 -6.79
N TRP A 83 17.37 13.68 -5.54
CA TRP A 83 16.16 14.38 -5.13
C TRP A 83 16.42 15.88 -5.15
N LEU A 84 15.52 16.64 -5.76
CA LEU A 84 15.67 18.09 -5.94
C LEU A 84 14.42 18.83 -5.46
N CYS A 85 14.61 20.01 -4.88
CA CYS A 85 13.51 20.94 -4.57
C CYS A 85 13.01 21.62 -5.85
N GLN A 86 11.89 22.32 -5.76
CA GLN A 86 11.27 23.00 -6.92
C GLN A 86 12.23 23.99 -7.58
N HIS A 87 13.08 24.67 -6.82
CA HIS A 87 14.03 25.64 -7.38
C HIS A 87 15.11 24.95 -8.24
N HIS A 88 15.83 23.98 -7.65
CA HIS A 88 16.90 23.24 -8.34
C HIS A 88 16.41 22.24 -9.40
N LEU A 89 15.11 21.97 -9.48
CA LEU A 89 14.54 21.17 -10.57
C LEU A 89 14.46 21.99 -11.88
N TYR A 90 14.32 23.32 -11.78
CA TYR A 90 14.08 24.21 -12.93
C TYR A 90 15.23 25.17 -13.23
N ASP A 91 16.15 25.42 -12.28
CA ASP A 91 17.39 26.12 -12.57
C ASP A 91 18.32 25.23 -13.41
N ASN A 92 18.21 25.43 -14.72
CA ASN A 92 19.07 24.85 -15.74
C ASN A 92 20.40 25.61 -15.81
N GLU A 93 21.11 25.78 -14.70
CA GLU A 93 22.57 25.94 -14.75
C GLU A 93 23.18 24.54 -14.85
N HIS A 94 22.94 23.91 -16.01
CA HIS A 94 23.75 22.79 -16.45
C HIS A 94 25.21 23.29 -16.52
N PRO A 95 26.19 22.58 -15.93
CA PRO A 95 27.60 22.96 -15.99
C PRO A 95 28.22 22.84 -17.40
N PHE A 96 27.42 22.67 -18.46
CA PHE A 96 27.86 22.55 -19.85
C PHE A 96 27.42 23.70 -20.76
N SER A 97 26.76 24.72 -20.22
CA SER A 97 26.34 25.91 -20.97
C SER A 97 27.06 27.15 -20.43
N GLY A 98 28.36 27.28 -20.76
CA GLY A 98 29.15 28.45 -20.38
C GLY A 98 30.48 28.55 -21.11
N ASP A 99 31.40 27.61 -20.90
CA ASP A 99 32.80 27.81 -21.29
C ASP A 99 33.39 26.52 -21.89
N GLY A 100 33.53 26.44 -23.22
CA GLY A 100 34.28 25.32 -23.80
C GLY A 100 34.02 24.93 -25.25
N LEU A 101 33.42 25.77 -26.09
CA LEU A 101 33.51 25.56 -27.54
C LEU A 101 34.85 26.09 -28.06
N GLY A 102 35.79 25.15 -28.17
CA GLY A 102 37.00 25.11 -29.00
C GLY A 102 37.55 26.42 -29.56
N GLN A 103 38.73 26.81 -29.07
CA GLN A 103 39.76 27.40 -29.91
C GLN A 103 40.83 26.31 -30.16
N TRP A 104 41.24 26.20 -31.43
CA TRP A 104 42.24 25.32 -32.08
C TRP A 104 42.03 23.81 -32.04
#